data_AF-A0A6A4BUG9-F1
#
_entry.id   AF-A0A6A4BUG9-F1
#
_cell.length_a   1.000
_cell.length_b   1.000
_cell.length_c   1.000
_cell.angle_alpha   90.00
_cell.angle_beta   90.00
_cell.angle_gamma   90.00
#
_symmetry.space_group_name_H-M   'P 1'
#
loop_
_entity.id
_entity.type
_entity.pdbx_description
1 polymer ?
#
loop_
_entity_poly.entity_id
_entity_poly.type
_entity_poly.pdbx_seq_one_letter_code
_entity_poly.pdbx_strand_id
1 'polypeptide(L)'
;MQQLTKIDKRFLSKLSRISTLRKTVSQYSLGTLDTLTERFVRTLKQIGMLASAFLNYLYMAYGGLENDTPPARKPSWCSTVAPTASVRRWSSGVSSVRTVRELGKPVIAINYNCDTVRTDYDESDRLHFEGLSLERVLAITPRA
;
A
#
# COMPACT_ATOMS: atom_id res chain seq x y z
N MET A 1 12.18 22.03 -21.00
CA MET A 1 11.80 20.76 -20.34
C MET A 1 10.87 19.92 -21.20
N GLN A 2 9.61 20.33 -21.49
CA GLN A 2 8.70 19.52 -22.32
C GLN A 2 9.27 19.15 -23.70
N GLN A 3 9.88 20.10 -24.41
CA GLN A 3 10.45 19.83 -25.75
C GLN A 3 11.63 18.84 -25.71
N LEU A 4 12.28 18.68 -24.55
CA LEU A 4 13.42 17.77 -24.37
C LEU A 4 12.97 16.38 -23.92
N THR A 5 12.00 16.31 -22.99
CA THR A 5 11.56 15.05 -22.38
C THR A 5 10.35 14.42 -23.08
N LYS A 6 9.65 15.19 -23.92
CA LYS A 6 8.36 14.82 -24.52
C LYS A 6 7.25 14.51 -23.51
N ILE A 7 7.43 14.83 -22.23
CA ILE A 7 6.42 14.64 -21.16
C ILE A 7 5.39 15.78 -21.20
N ASP A 8 4.10 15.44 -21.10
CA ASP A 8 3.01 16.42 -21.11
C ASP A 8 3.11 17.47 -19.98
N LYS A 9 2.71 18.71 -20.28
CA LYS A 9 2.78 19.86 -19.34
C LYS A 9 2.03 19.61 -18.04
N ARG A 10 0.93 18.84 -18.04
CA ARG A 10 0.16 18.52 -16.84
C ARG A 10 0.99 17.73 -15.83
N PHE A 11 1.81 16.78 -16.27
CA PHE A 11 2.71 16.04 -15.37
C PHE A 11 3.84 16.93 -14.87
N LEU A 12 4.42 17.75 -15.76
CA LEU A 12 5.48 18.70 -15.38
C LEU A 12 5.00 19.71 -14.34
N SER A 13 3.76 20.19 -14.46
CA SER A 13 3.13 21.08 -13.48
C SER A 13 2.97 20.41 -12.11
N LYS A 14 2.52 19.15 -12.06
CA LYS A 14 2.44 18.38 -10.81
C LYS A 14 3.81 18.18 -10.16
N LEU A 15 4.84 17.83 -10.95
CA LEU A 15 6.21 17.69 -10.45
C LEU A 15 6.76 19.01 -9.88
N SER A 16 6.48 20.13 -10.55
CA SER A 16 6.84 21.45 -10.06
C SER A 16 6.17 21.76 -8.72
N ARG A 17 4.88 21.47 -8.57
CA ARG A 17 4.16 21.63 -7.28
C ARG A 17 4.79 20.79 -6.17
N ILE A 18 5.11 19.52 -6.43
CA ILE A 18 5.77 18.64 -5.46
C ILE A 18 7.15 19.20 -5.09
N SER A 19 7.92 19.72 -6.05
CA SER A 19 9.22 20.33 -5.80
C SER A 19 9.11 21.57 -4.89
N THR A 20 8.13 22.44 -5.15
CA THR A 20 7.87 23.62 -4.31
C THR A 20 7.48 23.20 -2.89
N LEU A 21 6.56 22.24 -2.76
CA LEU A 21 6.16 21.70 -1.45
C LEU A 21 7.35 21.13 -0.69
N ARG A 22 8.23 20.37 -1.35
CA ARG A 22 9.44 19.83 -0.70
C ARG A 22 10.32 20.94 -0.13
N LYS A 23 10.53 22.04 -0.88
CA LYS A 23 11.32 23.19 -0.41
C LYS A 23 10.68 23.88 0.80
N THR A 24 9.36 24.03 0.79
CA THR A 24 8.61 24.62 1.91
C THR A 24 8.64 23.70 3.14
N VAL A 25 8.45 22.40 2.96
CA VAL A 25 8.43 21.41 4.05
C VAL A 25 9.80 21.26 4.72
N SER A 26 10.91 21.42 3.99
CA SER A 26 12.26 21.43 4.58
C SER A 26 12.50 22.55 5.61
N GLN A 27 11.59 23.53 5.72
CA GLN A 27 11.64 24.58 6.73
C GLN A 27 10.98 24.17 8.06
N TYR A 28 10.29 23.04 8.10
CA TYR A 28 9.60 22.52 9.28
C TYR A 28 10.38 21.37 9.93
N SER A 29 10.31 21.28 11.26
CA SER A 29 10.93 20.19 12.04
C SER A 29 10.16 18.87 11.86
N LEU A 30 10.88 17.74 11.84
CA LEU A 30 10.33 16.39 11.67
C LEU A 30 9.22 16.06 12.68
N GLY A 31 9.34 16.50 13.94
CA GLY A 31 8.33 16.23 14.98
C GLY A 31 6.97 16.92 14.74
N THR A 32 6.95 18.05 14.02
CA THR A 32 5.70 18.72 13.61
C THR A 32 5.02 17.98 12.46
N LEU A 33 5.77 17.24 11.64
CA LEU A 33 5.22 16.46 10.53
C LEU A 33 4.55 15.18 11.02
N ASP A 34 5.10 14.50 12.01
CA ASP A 34 4.49 13.28 12.57
C ASP A 34 3.10 13.56 13.17
N THR A 35 2.97 14.67 13.92
CA THR A 35 1.70 15.11 14.52
C THR A 35 0.67 15.56 13.48
N LEU A 36 1.09 16.16 12.37
CA LEU A 36 0.19 16.46 11.25
C LEU A 36 -0.24 15.19 10.51
N THR A 37 0.63 14.19 10.41
CA THR A 37 0.35 12.92 9.70
C THR A 37 -0.72 12.09 10.41
N GLU A 38 -0.81 12.17 11.75
CA GLU A 38 -1.93 11.55 12.50
C GLU A 38 -3.28 12.19 12.16
N ARG A 39 -3.30 13.50 11.88
CA ARG A 39 -4.51 14.27 11.58
C ARG A 39 -4.96 14.14 10.11
N PHE A 40 -4.03 13.91 9.19
CA PHE A 40 -4.33 13.54 7.81
C PHE A 40 -4.62 12.04 7.73
N VAL A 41 -5.81 11.69 8.21
CA VAL A 41 -6.33 10.32 8.37
C VAL A 41 -6.00 9.47 7.15
N ARG A 42 -5.11 8.50 7.37
CA ARG A 42 -4.87 7.42 6.41
C ARG A 42 -6.18 6.65 6.26
N THR A 43 -6.69 6.62 5.03
CA THR A 43 -7.92 5.91 4.70
C THR A 43 -7.62 4.69 3.86
N LEU A 44 -8.21 3.57 4.26
CA LEU A 44 -8.14 2.31 3.56
C LEU A 44 -9.21 2.29 2.46
N LYS A 45 -8.76 2.18 1.22
CA LYS A 45 -9.60 2.20 0.04
C LYS A 45 -9.54 0.88 -0.70
N GLN A 46 -10.66 0.51 -1.30
CA GLN A 46 -10.78 -0.74 -2.04
C GLN A 46 -10.62 -0.51 -3.54
N ILE A 47 -9.89 -1.40 -4.21
CA ILE A 47 -9.74 -1.36 -5.66
C ILE A 47 -10.80 -2.27 -6.26
N GLY A 48 -11.80 -1.68 -6.92
CA GLY A 48 -12.87 -2.42 -7.57
C GLY A 48 -13.56 -1.61 -8.66
N MET A 49 -14.08 -2.32 -9.67
CA MET A 49 -14.82 -1.71 -10.79
C MET A 49 -16.27 -1.38 -10.41
N LEU A 50 -16.79 -2.04 -9.36
CA LEU A 50 -18.12 -1.83 -8.78
C LEU A 50 -17.97 -1.69 -7.27
N ALA A 51 -18.60 -0.67 -6.69
CA ALA A 51 -18.56 -0.35 -5.26
C ALA A 51 -19.12 -1.46 -4.32
N SER A 52 -19.65 -2.56 -4.88
CA SER A 52 -20.35 -3.63 -4.15
C SER A 52 -19.62 -4.98 -4.19
N ALA A 53 -18.56 -5.14 -4.98
CA ALA A 53 -17.82 -6.39 -4.95
C ALA A 53 -16.90 -6.35 -3.73
N PHE A 54 -17.10 -7.23 -2.74
CA PHE A 54 -16.23 -7.40 -1.58
C PHE A 54 -14.88 -8.03 -1.98
N LEU A 55 -14.12 -7.32 -2.79
CA LEU A 55 -12.77 -7.64 -3.18
C LEU A 55 -11.83 -7.34 -2.01
N ASN A 56 -11.00 -8.31 -1.66
CA ASN A 56 -9.93 -8.20 -0.67
C ASN A 56 -8.72 -7.36 -1.15
N TYR A 57 -8.88 -6.54 -2.20
CA TYR A 57 -7.82 -5.75 -2.80
C TYR A 57 -7.88 -4.29 -2.35
N LEU A 58 -6.82 -3.85 -1.65
CA LEU A 58 -6.83 -2.64 -0.84
C LEU A 58 -5.60 -1.76 -1.12
N TYR A 59 -5.73 -0.47 -0.90
CA TYR A 59 -4.62 0.50 -0.86
C TYR A 59 -4.93 1.60 0.16
N MET A 60 -3.91 2.32 0.61
CA MET A 60 -4.03 3.44 1.53
C MET A 60 -3.88 4.77 0.80
N ALA A 61 -4.88 5.62 1.00
CA ALA A 61 -4.90 6.99 0.52
C ALA A 61 -4.92 7.98 1.69
N TYR A 62 -4.23 9.10 1.54
CA TYR A 62 -4.38 10.24 2.45
C TYR A 62 -5.49 11.15 1.95
N GLY A 63 -6.26 11.72 2.87
CA GLY A 63 -7.31 12.68 2.56
C GLY A 63 -8.68 12.07 2.22
N GLY A 64 -8.89 10.79 2.53
CA GLY A 64 -10.25 10.23 2.56
C GLY A 64 -10.99 10.60 3.84
N LEU A 65 -12.31 10.45 3.82
CA LEU A 65 -13.16 10.69 5.00
C LEU A 65 -13.31 9.44 5.87
N GLU A 66 -13.38 8.26 5.24
CA GLU A 66 -13.65 6.99 5.91
C GLU A 66 -12.94 5.81 5.22
N ASN A 67 -12.85 4.69 5.93
CA ASN A 67 -12.32 3.43 5.41
C ASN A 67 -13.43 2.64 4.70
N ASP A 68 -13.14 2.10 3.52
CA ASP A 68 -14.10 1.30 2.76
C ASP A 68 -14.29 -0.10 3.38
N THR A 69 -13.33 -0.56 4.17
CA THR A 69 -13.38 -1.87 4.84
C THR A 69 -13.02 -1.74 6.31
N PRO A 70 -13.61 -2.58 7.19
CA PRO A 70 -13.27 -2.59 8.60
C PRO A 70 -11.81 -3.02 8.82
N PRO A 71 -11.18 -2.60 9.93
CA PRO A 71 -9.81 -2.99 10.25
C PRO A 71 -9.65 -4.52 10.25
N ALA A 72 -8.47 -4.99 9.86
CA ALA A 72 -8.22 -6.42 9.81
C ALA A 72 -8.28 -7.03 11.21
N ARG A 73 -8.92 -8.19 11.33
CA ARG A 73 -8.85 -9.01 12.55
C ARG A 73 -7.38 -9.34 12.79
N LYS A 74 -6.88 -9.25 14.04
CA LYS A 74 -5.45 -9.41 14.41
C LYS A 74 -4.82 -10.55 13.58
N PRO A 75 -4.03 -10.23 12.54
CA PRO A 75 -3.52 -11.25 11.65
C PRO A 75 -2.43 -12.02 12.38
N SER A 76 -2.50 -13.34 12.32
CA SER A 76 -1.44 -14.20 12.86
C SER A 76 -0.16 -14.17 11.99
N TRP A 77 -0.25 -13.62 10.78
CA TRP A 77 0.87 -13.52 9.84
C TRP A 77 0.67 -12.39 8.84
N CYS A 78 1.72 -11.60 8.63
CA CYS A 78 1.81 -10.61 7.55
C CYS A 78 2.93 -11.08 6.61
N SER A 79 2.57 -11.47 5.38
CA SER A 79 3.57 -11.83 4.38
C SER A 79 3.84 -10.62 3.49
N THR A 80 5.05 -10.08 3.60
CA THR A 80 5.54 -9.08 2.67
C THR A 80 6.13 -9.81 1.46
N VAL A 81 5.43 -9.75 0.32
CA VAL A 81 6.01 -10.20 -0.94
C VAL A 81 6.71 -8.97 -1.53
N ALA A 82 7.96 -8.78 -1.13
CA ALA A 82 8.79 -7.71 -1.66
C ALA A 82 9.08 -7.92 -3.15
N PRO A 83 8.97 -6.89 -3.98
CA PRO A 83 9.30 -6.97 -5.39
C PRO A 83 10.81 -6.99 -5.53
N THR A 84 11.30 -7.48 -6.68
CA THR A 84 12.70 -7.47 -7.12
C THR A 84 13.63 -8.65 -6.82
N ALA A 85 13.16 -9.86 -6.47
CA ALA A 85 14.11 -10.98 -6.40
C ALA A 85 13.55 -12.33 -6.85
N SER A 86 13.41 -12.51 -8.16
CA SER A 86 13.18 -13.79 -8.84
C SER A 86 11.82 -14.46 -8.61
N VAL A 87 11.35 -15.21 -9.62
CA VAL A 87 10.17 -16.09 -9.54
C VAL A 87 10.24 -17.01 -8.32
N ARG A 88 11.44 -17.41 -7.89
CA ARG A 88 11.64 -18.27 -6.71
C ARG A 88 11.19 -17.62 -5.41
N ARG A 89 11.48 -16.33 -5.18
CA ARG A 89 11.06 -15.65 -3.93
C ARG A 89 9.57 -15.38 -3.89
N TRP A 90 8.98 -15.09 -5.05
CA TRP A 90 7.52 -15.02 -5.19
C TRP A 90 6.87 -16.38 -4.90
N SER A 91 7.38 -17.46 -5.52
CA SER A 91 6.89 -18.82 -5.27
C SER A 91 6.98 -19.23 -3.80
N SER A 92 8.08 -18.92 -3.10
CA SER A 92 8.20 -19.19 -1.66
C SER A 92 7.20 -18.38 -0.81
N GLY A 93 6.88 -17.16 -1.22
CA GLY A 93 5.86 -16.33 -0.56
C GLY A 93 4.48 -16.94 -0.70
N VAL A 94 4.10 -17.34 -1.92
CA VAL A 94 2.82 -18.02 -2.19
C VAL A 94 2.69 -19.31 -1.39
N SER A 95 3.72 -20.15 -1.39
CA SER A 95 3.72 -21.40 -0.60
C SER A 95 3.51 -21.12 0.88
N SER A 96 4.16 -20.08 1.42
CA SER A 96 4.03 -19.70 2.83
C SER A 96 2.61 -19.19 3.15
N VAL A 97 2.02 -18.38 2.27
CA VAL A 97 0.63 -17.91 2.39
C VAL A 97 -0.33 -19.12 2.42
N ARG A 98 -0.15 -20.08 1.51
CA ARG A 98 -0.96 -21.31 1.46
C ARG A 98 -0.86 -22.12 2.75
N THR A 99 0.35 -22.36 3.26
CA THR A 99 0.54 -23.11 4.51
C THR A 99 -0.13 -22.42 5.70
N VAL A 100 -0.04 -21.09 5.81
CA VAL A 100 -0.71 -20.36 6.89
C VAL A 100 -2.24 -20.45 6.75
N ARG A 101 -2.75 -20.38 5.51
CA ARG A 101 -4.19 -20.53 5.24
C ARG A 101 -4.69 -21.95 5.56
N GLU A 102 -3.91 -22.99 5.26
CA GLU A 102 -4.19 -24.38 5.63
C GLU A 102 -4.26 -24.56 7.16
N LEU A 103 -3.52 -23.76 7.93
CA LEU A 103 -3.60 -23.71 9.40
C LEU A 103 -4.82 -22.93 9.91
N GLY A 104 -5.75 -22.52 9.04
CA GLY A 104 -6.97 -21.79 9.40
C GLY A 104 -6.71 -20.36 9.88
N LYS A 105 -5.55 -19.80 9.54
CA LYS A 105 -5.09 -18.49 10.01
C LYS A 105 -5.30 -17.42 8.93
N PRO A 106 -5.84 -16.23 9.28
CA PRO A 106 -6.04 -15.16 8.31
C PRO A 106 -4.69 -14.59 7.85
N VAL A 107 -4.55 -14.38 6.54
CA VAL A 107 -3.32 -13.90 5.90
C VAL A 107 -3.54 -12.53 5.28
N ILE A 108 -2.67 -11.59 5.65
CA ILE A 108 -2.54 -10.29 4.98
C ILE A 108 -1.28 -10.31 4.12
N ALA A 109 -1.46 -10.08 2.82
CA ALA A 109 -0.39 -9.92 1.86
C ALA A 109 -0.13 -8.44 1.58
N ILE A 110 1.13 -8.02 1.54
CA ILE A 110 1.54 -6.68 1.11
C ILE A 110 2.48 -6.83 -0.08
N ASN A 111 2.09 -6.27 -1.22
CA ASN A 111 2.88 -6.31 -2.46
C ASN A 111 2.60 -5.07 -3.31
N TYR A 112 3.56 -4.60 -4.11
CA TYR A 112 3.39 -3.51 -5.07
C TYR A 112 3.83 -3.84 -6.51
N ASN A 113 4.12 -5.12 -6.81
CA ASN A 113 4.45 -5.56 -8.17
C ASN A 113 3.20 -5.93 -8.98
N CYS A 114 2.85 -5.14 -9.99
CA CYS A 114 1.69 -5.42 -10.86
C CYS A 114 1.73 -6.80 -11.53
N ASP A 115 2.92 -7.37 -11.77
CA ASP A 115 3.06 -8.63 -12.51
C ASP A 115 2.66 -9.86 -11.67
N THR A 116 2.63 -9.74 -10.34
CA THR A 116 2.32 -10.86 -9.42
C THR A 116 1.11 -10.60 -8.52
N VAL A 117 0.51 -9.41 -8.61
CA VAL A 117 -0.68 -9.02 -7.82
C VAL A 117 -1.86 -9.97 -8.02
N ARG A 118 -2.07 -10.46 -9.24
CA ARG A 118 -3.26 -11.27 -9.56
C ARG A 118 -3.27 -12.57 -8.78
N THR A 119 -2.12 -13.20 -8.61
CA THR A 119 -1.98 -14.42 -7.83
C THR A 119 -2.04 -14.18 -6.33
N ASP A 120 -1.59 -13.03 -5.84
CA ASP A 120 -1.66 -12.74 -4.40
C ASP A 120 -3.10 -12.41 -3.96
N TYR A 121 -3.94 -11.95 -4.88
CA TYR A 121 -5.35 -11.66 -4.66
C TYR A 121 -6.16 -12.92 -4.32
N ASP A 122 -5.97 -14.00 -5.08
CA ASP A 122 -6.70 -15.26 -4.89
C ASP A 122 -6.25 -16.03 -3.63
N GLU A 123 -4.97 -15.87 -3.26
CA GLU A 123 -4.33 -16.68 -2.22
C GLU A 123 -4.47 -16.08 -0.81
N SER A 124 -4.68 -14.77 -0.68
CA SER A 124 -4.73 -14.05 0.61
C SER A 124 -6.16 -13.68 1.05
N ASP A 125 -6.38 -13.44 2.34
CA ASP A 125 -7.65 -12.90 2.84
C ASP A 125 -7.75 -11.38 2.65
N ARG A 126 -6.60 -10.70 2.61
CA ARG A 126 -6.44 -9.27 2.32
C ARG A 126 -5.13 -9.01 1.58
N LEU A 127 -5.21 -8.35 0.44
CA LEU A 127 -4.06 -7.88 -0.34
C LEU A 127 -3.96 -6.36 -0.29
N HIS A 128 -2.87 -5.84 0.27
CA HIS A 128 -2.55 -4.42 0.24
C HIS A 128 -1.55 -4.11 -0.88
N PHE A 129 -1.98 -3.30 -1.85
CA PHE A 129 -1.13 -2.79 -2.91
C PHE A 129 -0.33 -1.58 -2.45
N GLU A 130 0.77 -1.84 -1.74
CA GLU A 130 1.51 -0.82 -1.00
C GLU A 130 3.02 -0.98 -1.10
N GLY A 131 3.71 0.17 -1.15
CA GLY A 131 5.16 0.19 -1.08
C GLY A 131 5.67 -0.35 0.25
N LEU A 132 6.75 -1.12 0.23
CA LEU A 132 7.39 -1.64 1.44
C LEU A 132 8.23 -0.57 2.14
N SER A 133 7.55 0.31 2.86
CA SER A 133 8.18 1.18 3.85
C SER A 133 7.74 0.78 5.26
N LEU A 134 8.59 1.08 6.25
CA LEU A 134 8.27 0.81 7.66
C LEU A 134 6.94 1.46 8.06
N GLU A 135 6.71 2.71 7.62
CA GLU A 135 5.47 3.44 7.88
C GLU A 135 4.24 2.68 7.36
N ARG A 136 4.31 2.18 6.12
CA ARG A 136 3.19 1.50 5.47
C ARG A 136 2.90 0.14 6.11
N VAL A 137 3.95 -0.62 6.41
CA VAL A 137 3.81 -1.91 7.10
C VAL A 137 3.20 -1.70 8.48
N LEU A 138 3.70 -0.74 9.27
CA LEU A 138 3.17 -0.43 10.60
C LEU A 138 1.73 0.09 10.57
N ALA A 139 1.31 0.75 9.49
CA ALA A 139 -0.07 1.20 9.33
C ALA A 139 -1.03 0.04 9.04
N ILE A 140 -0.57 -1.00 8.34
CA ILE A 140 -1.37 -2.17 7.98
C ILE A 140 -1.41 -3.20 9.12
N THR A 141 -0.27 -3.42 9.78
CA THR A 141 -0.18 -4.37 10.90
C THR A 141 -0.68 -3.72 12.18
N PRO A 142 -1.78 -4.19 12.79
CA PRO A 142 -2.25 -3.63 14.06
C PRO A 142 -1.17 -3.79 15.14
N ARG A 143 -0.94 -2.74 15.93
CA ARG A 143 -0.08 -2.80 17.12
C ARG A 143 -0.70 -3.78 18.13
N ALA A 144 0.13 -4.64 18.72
CA ALA A 144 -0.28 -5.67 19.66
C ALA A 144 -0.91 -5.07 20.92
#